data_AF-A0A518RCX0-F1
#
_entry.id   AF-A0A518RCX0-F1
#
_cell.length_a   1.000
_cell.length_b   1.000
_cell.length_c   1.000
_cell.angle_alpha   90.00
_cell.angle_beta   90.00
_cell.angle_gamma   90.00
#
_symmetry.space_group_name_H-M   'P 1'
#
loop_
_entity.id
_entity.type
_entity.pdbx_description
1 polymer ?
#
loop_
_entity_poly.entity_id
_entity_poly.type
_entity_poly.pdbx_seq_one_letter_code
_entity_poly.pdbx_strand_id
1 'polypeptide(L)'
;MKQGDMRLILSLVLILMPVAVSAADNPRASAADLAPPEAVVRLVDAAIVEMVTPGGPAAQDWEKQGVDLIARLSAASGGIDATVTVSDTPGDRSVVHYGGGRIDSPDGLKTLMDVPGRTMPGEIAWQDVSELGDGLWMRTSGRLTRRGNALCGQGWETLTILAPADAPLNDDARLAVMVVRLMAERLGAMEMCVIAFELPDGSFAERSFLPDGRPLPKLDEQMKPVRLRPIADAGAILTP
;
A
#
# COMPACT_ATOMS: atom_id res chain seq x y z
N MET A 1 -23.95 -9.86 8.69
CA MET A 1 -22.65 -10.04 8.00
C MET A 1 -21.55 -9.59 8.95
N LYS A 2 -20.54 -10.43 9.15
CA LYS A 2 -19.47 -10.22 10.13
C LYS A 2 -18.41 -9.27 9.56
N GLN A 3 -17.75 -8.56 10.47
CA GLN A 3 -16.90 -7.38 10.32
C GLN A 3 -15.46 -7.69 9.79
N GLY A 4 -15.32 -8.74 8.98
CA GLY A 4 -14.08 -9.13 8.31
C GLY A 4 -14.33 -9.19 6.81
N ASP A 5 -13.27 -9.12 6.00
CA ASP A 5 -13.27 -9.36 4.54
C ASP A 5 -13.37 -8.14 3.61
N MET A 6 -12.71 -7.00 3.93
CA MET A 6 -12.59 -5.88 2.98
C MET A 6 -11.43 -4.90 3.30
N ARG A 7 -10.17 -5.36 3.25
CA ARG A 7 -9.06 -4.63 3.93
C ARG A 7 -7.70 -4.53 3.23
N LEU A 8 -7.58 -4.79 1.92
CA LEU A 8 -6.24 -4.97 1.34
C LEU A 8 -5.86 -4.15 0.11
N ILE A 9 -6.80 -3.46 -0.56
CA ILE A 9 -6.43 -2.34 -1.47
C ILE A 9 -5.97 -1.10 -0.70
N LEU A 10 -5.97 -1.19 0.63
CA LEU A 10 -5.88 -0.06 1.51
C LEU A 10 -5.08 -0.32 2.73
N SER A 11 -4.14 0.58 2.87
CA SER A 11 -4.43 1.61 3.85
C SER A 11 -5.07 2.90 3.28
N LEU A 12 -5.41 3.00 1.97
CA LEU A 12 -6.00 4.19 1.27
C LEU A 12 -6.78 4.01 -0.13
N VAL A 13 -7.96 3.37 -0.31
CA VAL A 13 -8.66 2.87 -1.57
C VAL A 13 -10.10 2.14 -1.47
N LEU A 14 -10.67 1.62 -0.39
CA LEU A 14 -11.92 0.78 -0.34
C LEU A 14 -12.60 0.87 1.03
N ILE A 15 -12.91 2.08 1.46
CA ILE A 15 -14.18 2.24 2.17
C ILE A 15 -15.06 2.90 1.13
N LEU A 16 -15.94 2.12 0.47
CA LEU A 16 -17.28 2.47 -0.04
C LEU A 16 -17.74 1.50 -1.13
N MET A 17 -18.77 0.71 -0.81
CA MET A 17 -19.98 0.44 -1.62
C MET A 17 -20.99 -0.26 -0.68
N PRO A 18 -22.28 0.13 -0.74
CA PRO A 18 -23.11 -0.18 -1.90
C PRO A 18 -23.72 1.07 -2.53
N VAL A 19 -23.40 1.33 -3.81
CA VAL A 19 -24.30 2.09 -4.69
C VAL A 19 -24.28 1.42 -6.05
N ALA A 20 -25.37 0.70 -6.37
CA ALA A 20 -25.61 0.19 -7.70
C ALA A 20 -25.66 1.36 -8.71
N VAL A 21 -24.74 1.36 -9.68
CA VAL A 21 -24.90 2.14 -10.92
C VAL A 21 -24.78 1.14 -12.06
N SER A 22 -25.91 0.81 -12.64
CA SER A 22 -25.99 0.09 -13.92
C SER A 22 -25.41 0.98 -15.02
N ALA A 23 -24.32 0.54 -15.64
CA ALA A 23 -23.83 1.09 -16.89
C ALA A 23 -23.78 -0.04 -17.93
N ALA A 24 -24.71 0.03 -18.88
CA ALA A 24 -24.89 -0.95 -19.94
C ALA A 24 -23.68 -1.00 -20.90
N ASP A 25 -23.35 -2.24 -21.30
CA ASP A 25 -22.77 -2.69 -22.56
C ASP A 25 -21.79 -1.76 -23.29
N ASN A 26 -20.49 -1.90 -23.00
CA ASN A 26 -19.47 -1.69 -24.03
C ASN A 26 -18.24 -2.58 -23.82
N PRO A 27 -18.14 -3.74 -24.51
CA PRO A 27 -17.07 -4.72 -24.30
C PRO A 27 -15.68 -4.29 -24.85
N ARG A 28 -15.50 -2.99 -25.18
CA ARG A 28 -14.24 -2.45 -25.74
C ARG A 28 -13.61 -1.29 -24.96
N ALA A 29 -14.23 -0.79 -23.89
CA ALA A 29 -13.56 0.21 -23.05
C ALA A 29 -12.51 -0.47 -22.18
N SER A 30 -11.24 -0.10 -22.36
CA SER A 30 -10.20 -0.47 -21.40
C SER A 30 -10.55 0.16 -20.04
N ALA A 31 -10.14 -0.45 -18.93
CA ALA A 31 -10.39 0.13 -17.61
C ALA A 31 -9.79 1.56 -17.46
N ALA A 32 -8.83 1.92 -18.31
CA ALA A 32 -8.20 3.23 -18.36
C ALA A 32 -9.06 4.33 -19.00
N ASP A 33 -10.10 3.98 -19.78
CA ASP A 33 -10.95 4.93 -20.51
C ASP A 33 -12.22 5.34 -19.73
N LEU A 34 -12.42 4.80 -18.53
CA LEU A 34 -13.57 5.11 -17.69
C LEU A 34 -13.28 6.35 -16.85
N ALA A 35 -13.94 7.46 -17.16
CA ALA A 35 -14.01 8.59 -16.26
C ALA A 35 -14.78 8.16 -14.99
N PRO A 36 -14.22 8.34 -13.78
CA PRO A 36 -14.92 7.94 -12.56
C PRO A 36 -16.18 8.78 -12.38
N PRO A 37 -17.31 8.18 -11.96
CA PRO A 37 -18.50 8.94 -11.61
C PRO A 37 -18.17 10.00 -10.55
N GLU A 38 -18.78 11.18 -10.63
CA GLU A 38 -18.52 12.28 -9.68
C GLU A 38 -18.74 11.85 -8.22
N ALA A 39 -19.73 10.98 -7.98
CA ALA A 39 -19.98 10.39 -6.67
C ALA A 39 -18.74 9.62 -6.16
N VAL A 40 -18.09 8.81 -7.00
CA VAL A 40 -16.87 8.08 -6.65
C VAL A 40 -15.73 9.05 -6.35
N VAL A 41 -15.56 10.10 -7.16
CA VAL A 41 -14.54 11.13 -6.92
C VAL A 41 -14.72 11.80 -5.56
N ARG A 42 -15.94 12.24 -5.23
CA ARG A 42 -16.24 12.89 -3.95
C ARG A 42 -16.00 11.99 -2.75
N LEU A 43 -16.34 10.72 -2.90
CA LEU A 43 -16.16 9.68 -1.89
C LEU A 43 -14.67 9.43 -1.62
N VAL A 44 -13.89 9.30 -2.68
CA VAL A 44 -12.43 9.19 -2.61
C VAL A 44 -11.81 10.42 -1.96
N ASP A 45 -12.21 11.61 -2.37
CA ASP A 45 -11.69 12.86 -1.80
C ASP A 45 -11.99 12.97 -0.30
N ALA A 46 -13.20 12.60 0.12
CA ALA A 46 -13.55 12.57 1.54
C ALA A 46 -12.71 11.56 2.33
N ALA A 47 -12.50 10.36 1.78
CA ALA A 47 -11.66 9.34 2.42
C ALA A 47 -10.20 9.79 2.54
N ILE A 48 -9.63 10.40 1.49
CA ILE A 48 -8.27 10.97 1.53
C ILE A 48 -8.17 12.02 2.63
N VAL A 49 -9.11 12.97 2.65
CA VAL A 49 -9.13 14.03 3.67
C VAL A 49 -9.16 13.41 5.07
N GLU A 50 -10.03 12.43 5.31
CA GLU A 50 -10.08 11.75 6.61
C GLU A 50 -8.74 11.10 6.99
N MET A 51 -8.09 10.41 6.05
CA MET A 51 -6.85 9.68 6.30
C MET A 51 -5.65 10.59 6.54
N VAL A 52 -5.58 11.73 5.85
CA VAL A 52 -4.44 12.67 5.96
C VAL A 52 -4.72 13.83 6.91
N THR A 53 -5.89 13.86 7.55
CA THR A 53 -6.19 14.82 8.62
C THR A 53 -5.38 14.45 9.86
N PRO A 54 -4.54 15.36 10.37
CA PRO A 54 -3.81 15.13 11.61
C PRO A 54 -4.71 14.86 12.81
N GLY A 55 -4.34 13.87 13.61
CA GLY A 55 -5.00 13.57 14.88
C GLY A 55 -4.63 14.51 16.04
N GLY A 56 -3.66 15.40 15.85
CA GLY A 56 -3.15 16.26 16.90
C GLY A 56 -1.98 17.15 16.45
N PRO A 57 -1.34 17.88 17.39
CA PRO A 57 -0.16 18.68 17.11
C PRO A 57 1.03 17.79 16.72
N ALA A 58 2.09 18.42 16.20
CA ALA A 58 3.35 17.73 15.92
C ALA A 58 3.91 17.10 17.21
N ALA A 59 4.25 15.82 17.16
CA ALA A 59 4.89 15.14 18.26
C ALA A 59 6.35 15.61 18.37
N GLN A 60 6.78 15.90 19.60
CA GLN A 60 8.17 16.29 19.86
C GLN A 60 9.11 15.11 19.55
N ASP A 61 10.23 15.40 18.87
CA ASP A 61 11.27 14.42 18.51
C ASP A 61 10.68 13.16 17.84
N TRP A 62 9.59 13.33 17.07
CA TRP A 62 8.84 12.22 16.48
C TRP A 62 9.74 11.32 15.65
N GLU A 63 10.68 11.91 14.91
CA GLU A 63 11.60 11.20 14.03
C GLU A 63 12.58 10.29 14.79
N LYS A 64 12.73 10.46 16.12
CA LYS A 64 13.59 9.62 16.97
C LYS A 64 12.82 8.53 17.70
N GLN A 65 11.49 8.49 17.57
CA GLN A 65 10.66 7.46 18.18
C GLN A 65 10.84 6.11 17.46
N GLY A 66 10.30 5.04 18.06
CA GLY A 66 10.32 3.71 17.46
C GLY A 66 11.72 3.14 17.25
N VAL A 67 11.87 2.32 16.22
CA VAL A 67 13.13 1.65 15.85
C VAL A 67 13.56 2.03 14.45
N ASP A 68 14.87 1.97 14.20
CA ASP A 68 15.44 2.04 12.87
C ASP A 68 15.20 0.73 12.10
N LEU A 69 14.10 0.66 11.34
CA LEU A 69 13.72 -0.52 10.57
C LEU A 69 14.80 -0.94 9.55
N ILE A 70 15.51 0.02 8.95
CA ILE A 70 16.54 -0.27 7.96
C ILE A 70 17.77 -0.92 8.62
N ALA A 71 18.16 -0.45 9.81
CA ALA A 71 19.19 -1.15 10.59
C ALA A 71 18.73 -2.54 11.05
N ARG A 72 17.45 -2.72 11.43
CA ARG A 72 16.89 -4.04 11.77
C ARG A 72 16.96 -5.01 10.59
N LEU A 73 16.55 -4.57 9.39
CA LEU A 73 16.65 -5.35 8.15
C LEU A 73 18.10 -5.65 7.79
N SER A 74 19.00 -4.68 7.93
CA SER A 74 20.42 -4.86 7.64
C SER A 74 21.13 -5.82 8.60
N ALA A 75 20.65 -5.89 9.86
CA ALA A 75 21.19 -6.79 10.88
C ALA A 75 20.59 -8.21 10.81
N ALA A 76 19.52 -8.41 10.03
CA ALA A 76 18.92 -9.72 9.82
C ALA A 76 19.87 -10.67 9.05
N SER A 77 19.61 -11.98 9.13
CA SER A 77 20.43 -12.97 8.44
C SER A 77 20.37 -12.75 6.92
N GLY A 78 21.53 -12.52 6.30
CA GLY A 78 21.63 -12.20 4.87
C GLY A 78 21.49 -10.70 4.55
N GLY A 79 21.24 -9.85 5.54
CA GLY A 79 21.15 -8.40 5.38
C GLY A 79 19.85 -7.93 4.72
N ILE A 80 19.84 -6.66 4.34
CA ILE A 80 18.65 -5.97 3.79
C ILE A 80 18.15 -6.59 2.49
N ASP A 81 19.06 -7.09 1.64
CA ASP A 81 18.72 -7.68 0.34
C ASP A 81 18.07 -9.07 0.45
N ALA A 82 18.23 -9.72 1.61
CA ALA A 82 17.70 -11.04 1.88
C ALA A 82 16.48 -11.04 2.80
N THR A 83 15.99 -9.85 3.19
CA THR A 83 14.96 -9.71 4.23
C THR A 83 13.80 -8.84 3.75
N VAL A 84 12.58 -9.32 3.98
CA VAL A 84 11.33 -8.62 3.70
C VAL A 84 10.55 -8.37 4.97
N THR A 85 9.70 -7.34 4.98
CA THR A 85 8.59 -7.26 5.94
C THR A 85 7.37 -7.94 5.35
N VAL A 86 6.63 -8.67 6.17
CA VAL A 86 5.40 -9.37 5.74
C VAL A 86 4.32 -9.13 6.76
N SER A 87 3.06 -9.05 6.34
CA SER A 87 1.95 -8.91 7.29
C SER A 87 1.89 -10.10 8.25
N ASP A 88 1.68 -9.82 9.54
CA ASP A 88 1.46 -10.81 10.59
C ASP A 88 -0.03 -11.13 10.78
N THR A 89 -0.89 -10.55 9.94
CA THR A 89 -2.34 -10.76 10.03
C THR A 89 -2.75 -12.00 9.25
N PRO A 90 -3.46 -12.97 9.85
CA PRO A 90 -3.91 -14.16 9.13
C PRO A 90 -4.77 -13.83 7.90
N GLY A 91 -4.42 -14.41 6.75
CA GLY A 91 -5.11 -14.20 5.47
C GLY A 91 -4.69 -12.93 4.72
N ASP A 92 -3.83 -12.10 5.32
CA ASP A 92 -3.21 -10.98 4.64
C ASP A 92 -1.98 -11.45 3.86
N ARG A 93 -1.91 -11.08 2.59
CA ARG A 93 -0.81 -11.41 1.68
C ARG A 93 -0.16 -10.12 1.23
N SER A 94 0.81 -9.64 2.01
CA SER A 94 1.61 -8.45 1.68
C SER A 94 3.07 -8.70 2.04
N VAL A 95 3.96 -8.31 1.13
CA VAL A 95 5.41 -8.42 1.26
C VAL A 95 6.05 -7.11 0.77
N VAL A 96 6.87 -6.50 1.63
CA VAL A 96 7.67 -5.31 1.28
C VAL A 96 9.16 -5.61 1.37
N HIS A 97 9.91 -5.19 0.36
CA HIS A 97 11.36 -5.30 0.30
C HIS A 97 12.01 -3.92 0.22
N TYR A 98 13.07 -3.69 0.99
CA TYR A 98 13.79 -2.40 1.06
C TYR A 98 15.23 -2.45 0.53
N GLY A 99 15.69 -3.60 0.01
CA GLY A 99 17.03 -3.76 -0.58
C GLY A 99 17.12 -3.36 -2.06
N GLY A 100 16.00 -2.96 -2.68
CA GLY A 100 15.94 -2.63 -4.12
C GLY A 100 15.99 -3.83 -5.06
N GLY A 101 16.08 -5.06 -4.53
CA GLY A 101 15.80 -6.29 -5.27
C GLY A 101 14.31 -6.42 -5.61
N ARG A 102 14.01 -7.30 -6.57
CA ARG A 102 12.65 -7.53 -7.07
C ARG A 102 11.97 -8.68 -6.32
N ILE A 103 10.77 -8.41 -5.82
CA ILE A 103 9.75 -9.39 -5.45
C ILE A 103 8.88 -9.64 -6.69
N ASP A 104 8.79 -10.89 -7.10
CA ASP A 104 7.87 -11.28 -8.17
C ASP A 104 6.45 -11.41 -7.63
N SER A 105 5.49 -10.97 -8.45
CA SER A 105 4.07 -11.17 -8.18
C SER A 105 3.69 -12.64 -8.38
N PRO A 106 2.58 -13.13 -7.79
CA PRO A 106 2.11 -14.50 -8.01
C PRO A 106 1.97 -14.86 -9.49
N ASP A 107 2.19 -16.14 -9.79
CA ASP A 107 2.00 -16.69 -11.13
C ASP A 107 0.53 -16.61 -11.57
N GLY A 108 0.30 -16.54 -12.88
CA GLY A 108 -1.05 -16.51 -13.46
C GLY A 108 -1.76 -15.15 -13.40
N LEU A 109 -1.06 -14.09 -12.99
CA LEU A 109 -1.57 -12.72 -13.02
C LEU A 109 -1.24 -12.00 -14.33
N LYS A 110 -2.13 -11.12 -14.78
CA LYS A 110 -1.93 -10.17 -15.89
C LYS A 110 -1.98 -8.74 -15.37
N THR A 111 -1.26 -7.83 -16.02
CA THR A 111 -1.41 -6.40 -15.81
C THR A 111 -2.80 -5.94 -16.23
N LEU A 112 -3.52 -5.34 -15.30
CA LEU A 112 -4.82 -4.73 -15.53
C LEU A 112 -4.68 -3.22 -15.76
N MET A 113 -3.80 -2.57 -14.98
CA MET A 113 -3.52 -1.14 -15.08
C MET A 113 -2.09 -0.86 -14.61
N ASP A 114 -1.41 0.03 -15.31
CA ASP A 114 -0.24 0.73 -14.80
C ASP A 114 -0.62 2.19 -14.54
N VAL A 115 -0.34 2.68 -13.33
CA VAL A 115 -0.44 4.09 -12.98
C VAL A 115 0.97 4.65 -13.08
N PRO A 116 1.25 5.52 -14.07
CA PRO A 116 2.57 6.12 -14.23
C PRO A 116 2.98 6.83 -12.95
N GLY A 117 4.11 6.42 -12.38
CA GLY A 117 4.76 7.15 -11.31
C GLY A 117 5.69 8.22 -11.87
N ARG A 118 6.49 8.79 -10.97
CA ARG A 118 7.62 9.66 -11.32
C ARG A 118 8.83 9.20 -10.53
N THR A 119 10.04 9.47 -11.03
CA THR A 119 11.25 9.21 -10.25
C THR A 119 11.19 10.01 -8.95
N MET A 120 11.29 9.32 -7.82
CA MET A 120 11.17 9.93 -6.50
C MET A 120 12.55 10.18 -5.89
N PRO A 121 12.75 11.28 -5.13
CA PRO A 121 13.95 11.44 -4.33
C PRO A 121 13.99 10.39 -3.21
N GLY A 122 15.19 9.92 -2.86
CA GLY A 122 15.39 9.00 -1.74
C GLY A 122 16.50 7.99 -2.00
N GLU A 123 17.13 7.54 -0.93
CA GLU A 123 18.27 6.61 -0.96
C GLU A 123 17.84 5.15 -0.81
N ILE A 124 16.70 4.88 -0.15
CA ILE A 124 16.21 3.52 0.09
C ILE A 124 15.18 3.16 -0.98
N ALA A 125 15.50 2.21 -1.85
CA ALA A 125 14.53 1.65 -2.78
C ALA A 125 13.58 0.72 -2.04
N TRP A 126 12.30 0.74 -2.38
CA TRP A 126 11.32 -0.20 -1.83
C TRP A 126 10.40 -0.75 -2.92
N GLN A 127 9.90 -1.96 -2.68
CA GLN A 127 8.83 -2.56 -3.45
C GLN A 127 7.87 -3.29 -2.52
N ASP A 128 6.57 -3.06 -2.71
CA ASP A 128 5.49 -3.82 -2.07
C ASP A 128 4.76 -4.65 -3.12
N VAL A 129 4.41 -5.87 -2.75
CA VAL A 129 3.45 -6.71 -3.46
C VAL A 129 2.39 -7.13 -2.44
N SER A 130 1.16 -6.70 -2.67
CA SER A 130 0.04 -6.94 -1.77
C SER A 130 -1.19 -7.43 -2.53
N GLU A 131 -1.90 -8.40 -1.97
CA GLU A 131 -3.23 -8.75 -2.44
C GLU A 131 -4.18 -7.60 -2.11
N LEU A 132 -5.24 -7.48 -2.87
CA LEU A 132 -6.20 -6.40 -2.77
C LEU A 132 -7.56 -6.88 -2.23
N GLY A 133 -7.84 -8.16 -2.45
CA GLY A 133 -9.15 -8.77 -2.32
C GLY A 133 -9.64 -9.23 -3.69
N ASP A 134 -10.50 -10.25 -3.71
CA ASP A 134 -11.13 -10.79 -4.91
C ASP A 134 -10.14 -11.18 -6.03
N GLY A 135 -8.93 -11.60 -5.64
CA GLY A 135 -7.85 -11.99 -6.55
C GLY A 135 -7.14 -10.83 -7.26
N LEU A 136 -7.48 -9.58 -6.96
CA LEU A 136 -6.69 -8.43 -7.40
C LEU A 136 -5.39 -8.35 -6.59
N TRP A 137 -4.35 -7.80 -7.22
CA TRP A 137 -3.05 -7.56 -6.59
C TRP A 137 -2.54 -6.18 -6.96
N MET A 138 -1.76 -5.59 -6.05
CA MET A 138 -1.02 -4.36 -6.28
C MET A 138 0.46 -4.66 -6.18
N ARG A 139 1.22 -4.09 -7.11
CA ARG A 139 2.66 -3.99 -7.00
C ARG A 139 3.04 -2.53 -7.07
N THR A 140 3.67 -2.04 -6.02
CA THR A 140 4.16 -0.66 -5.94
C THR A 140 5.65 -0.64 -5.70
N SER A 141 6.34 0.36 -6.24
CA SER A 141 7.74 0.59 -5.94
C SER A 141 8.04 2.08 -5.85
N GLY A 142 9.06 2.43 -5.09
CA GLY A 142 9.50 3.81 -5.01
C GLY A 142 10.80 3.96 -4.24
N ARG A 143 11.03 5.18 -3.76
CA ARG A 143 12.18 5.52 -2.94
C ARG A 143 11.74 6.24 -1.66
N LEU A 144 12.47 5.98 -0.59
CA LEU A 144 12.28 6.59 0.73
C LEU A 144 13.54 7.35 1.12
N THR A 145 13.33 8.48 1.77
CA THR A 145 14.36 9.27 2.45
C THR A 145 14.26 9.01 3.95
N ARG A 146 15.40 8.81 4.59
CA ARG A 146 15.46 8.60 6.02
C ARG A 146 15.46 9.93 6.78
N ARG A 147 14.66 10.02 7.85
CA ARG A 147 14.69 11.12 8.84
C ARG A 147 14.69 10.53 10.24
N GLY A 148 15.85 10.47 10.89
CA GLY A 148 16.01 9.73 12.15
C GLY A 148 15.70 8.24 11.94
N ASN A 149 14.70 7.74 12.65
CA ASN A 149 14.13 6.39 12.51
C ASN A 149 12.97 6.34 11.51
N ALA A 150 12.45 7.48 11.06
CA ALA A 150 11.35 7.54 10.10
C ALA A 150 11.81 7.29 8.67
N LEU A 151 10.95 6.64 7.90
CA LEU A 151 11.06 6.49 6.46
C LEU A 151 10.01 7.36 5.78
N CYS A 152 10.45 8.37 5.04
CA CYS A 152 9.58 9.33 4.37
C CYS A 152 9.57 9.09 2.87
N GLY A 153 8.38 9.04 2.28
CA GLY A 153 8.19 8.85 0.85
C GLY A 153 7.12 9.78 0.30
N GLN A 154 7.22 10.10 -0.98
CA GLN A 154 6.20 10.83 -1.72
C GLN A 154 5.87 10.00 -2.96
N GLY A 155 4.61 9.60 -3.14
CA GLY A 155 4.18 8.81 -4.30
C GLY A 155 4.98 7.52 -4.56
N TRP A 156 5.02 7.12 -5.83
CA TRP A 156 5.63 5.89 -6.31
C TRP A 156 6.35 6.12 -7.65
N GLU A 157 7.31 5.27 -7.94
CA GLU A 157 7.94 5.13 -9.25
C GLU A 157 7.08 4.25 -10.17
N THR A 158 6.56 3.15 -9.62
CA THR A 158 5.61 2.27 -10.32
C THR A 158 4.46 1.88 -9.41
N LEU A 159 3.25 1.86 -9.96
CA LEU A 159 2.08 1.24 -9.34
C LEU A 159 1.37 0.46 -10.43
N THR A 160 1.29 -0.84 -10.25
CA THR A 160 0.62 -1.77 -11.15
C THR A 160 -0.50 -2.48 -10.40
N ILE A 161 -1.67 -2.53 -11.00
CA ILE A 161 -2.75 -3.42 -10.57
C ILE A 161 -2.76 -4.64 -11.47
N LEU A 162 -2.77 -5.80 -10.84
CA LEU A 162 -2.76 -7.11 -11.48
C LEU A 162 -4.06 -7.84 -11.14
N ALA A 163 -4.49 -8.72 -12.04
CA ALA A 163 -5.67 -9.55 -11.87
C ALA A 163 -5.40 -10.96 -12.43
N PRO A 164 -6.18 -11.98 -12.07
CA PRO A 164 -6.03 -13.31 -12.65
C PRO A 164 -6.20 -13.26 -14.17
N ALA A 165 -5.37 -14.00 -14.90
CA ALA A 165 -5.35 -13.96 -16.36
C ALA A 165 -6.73 -14.26 -16.98
N ASP A 166 -7.44 -15.22 -16.39
CA ASP A 166 -8.73 -15.73 -16.91
C ASP A 166 -9.96 -15.08 -16.26
N ALA A 167 -9.77 -14.17 -15.29
CA ALA A 167 -10.90 -13.51 -14.63
C ALA A 167 -11.52 -12.43 -15.55
N PRO A 168 -12.85 -12.43 -15.73
CA PRO A 168 -13.54 -11.33 -16.39
C PRO A 168 -13.47 -10.08 -15.51
N LEU A 169 -13.24 -8.93 -16.13
CA LEU A 169 -13.25 -7.66 -15.42
C LEU A 169 -14.70 -7.22 -15.19
N ASN A 170 -15.25 -7.60 -14.03
CA ASN A 170 -16.57 -7.17 -13.59
C ASN A 170 -16.57 -5.68 -13.17
N ASP A 171 -17.75 -5.14 -12.90
CA ASP A 171 -17.91 -3.72 -12.54
C ASP A 171 -17.20 -3.37 -11.23
N ASP A 172 -17.14 -4.30 -10.27
CA ASP A 172 -16.44 -4.13 -8.99
C ASP A 172 -14.93 -3.98 -9.20
N ALA A 173 -14.33 -4.81 -10.06
CA ALA A 173 -12.91 -4.70 -10.41
C ALA A 173 -12.60 -3.40 -11.18
N ARG A 174 -13.50 -2.97 -12.07
CA ARG A 174 -13.39 -1.66 -12.75
C ARG A 174 -13.43 -0.51 -11.74
N LEU A 175 -14.36 -0.57 -10.79
CA LEU A 175 -14.48 0.41 -9.73
C LEU A 175 -13.24 0.44 -8.85
N ALA A 176 -12.76 -0.72 -8.38
CA ALA A 176 -11.55 -0.84 -7.57
C ALA A 176 -10.36 -0.17 -8.28
N VAL A 177 -10.15 -0.47 -9.57
CA VAL A 177 -9.11 0.17 -10.39
C VAL A 177 -9.25 1.69 -10.45
N MET A 178 -10.46 2.21 -10.68
CA MET A 178 -10.70 3.66 -10.69
C MET A 178 -10.38 4.29 -9.34
N VAL A 179 -10.78 3.65 -8.24
CA VAL A 179 -10.51 4.17 -6.90
C VAL A 179 -9.01 4.14 -6.62
N VAL A 180 -8.29 3.04 -6.92
CA VAL A 180 -6.82 2.98 -6.78
C VAL A 180 -6.18 4.15 -7.51
N ARG A 181 -6.57 4.39 -8.76
CA ARG A 181 -5.99 5.45 -9.57
C ARG A 181 -6.24 6.83 -8.98
N LEU A 182 -7.45 7.13 -8.54
CA LEU A 182 -7.77 8.41 -7.91
C LEU A 182 -6.97 8.61 -6.61
N MET A 183 -6.91 7.57 -5.78
CA MET A 183 -6.14 7.61 -4.54
C MET A 183 -4.67 7.83 -4.81
N ALA A 184 -4.11 7.07 -5.75
CA ALA A 184 -2.77 7.27 -6.25
C ALA A 184 -2.59 8.76 -6.64
N GLU A 185 -3.31 9.28 -7.63
CA GLU A 185 -3.18 10.66 -8.10
C GLU A 185 -3.19 11.71 -6.97
N ARG A 186 -4.05 11.55 -5.95
CA ARG A 186 -4.14 12.50 -4.84
C ARG A 186 -3.03 12.34 -3.80
N LEU A 187 -2.66 11.10 -3.45
CA LEU A 187 -1.66 10.81 -2.43
C LEU A 187 -0.24 10.92 -2.95
N GLY A 188 -0.02 10.67 -4.25
CA GLY A 188 1.30 10.73 -4.86
C GLY A 188 1.93 12.13 -4.84
N ALA A 189 1.12 13.15 -4.61
CA ALA A 189 1.56 14.52 -4.39
C ALA A 189 2.01 14.79 -2.94
N MET A 190 1.63 13.96 -1.97
CA MET A 190 1.91 14.18 -0.55
C MET A 190 3.11 13.36 -0.07
N GLU A 191 4.00 13.99 0.68
CA GLU A 191 5.02 13.26 1.42
C GLU A 191 4.43 12.77 2.74
N MET A 192 4.67 11.51 3.08
CA MET A 192 4.26 10.88 4.34
C MET A 192 5.45 10.11 4.92
N CYS A 193 5.50 10.04 6.24
CA CYS A 193 6.57 9.38 6.97
C CYS A 193 6.02 8.27 7.84
N VAL A 194 6.70 7.13 7.87
CA VAL A 194 6.33 5.96 8.68
C VAL A 194 7.45 5.65 9.67
N ILE A 195 7.07 5.33 10.91
CA ILE A 195 7.96 4.85 11.98
C ILE A 195 7.49 3.49 12.43
N ALA A 196 8.41 2.53 12.49
CA ALA A 196 8.16 1.21 13.04
C ALA A 196 8.39 1.19 14.56
N PHE A 197 7.51 0.50 15.28
CA PHE A 197 7.59 0.23 16.71
C PHE A 197 7.60 -1.27 16.92
N GLU A 198 8.66 -1.80 17.51
CA GLU A 198 8.77 -3.22 17.84
C GLU A 198 7.79 -3.58 18.96
N LEU A 199 7.00 -4.62 18.72
CA LEU A 199 6.03 -5.17 19.66
C LEU A 199 6.69 -6.29 20.48
N PRO A 200 6.12 -6.66 21.66
CA PRO A 200 6.71 -7.67 22.55
C PRO A 200 6.89 -9.06 21.92
N ASP A 201 6.14 -9.37 20.87
CA ASP A 201 6.19 -10.63 20.14
C ASP A 201 7.15 -10.63 18.95
N GLY A 202 7.92 -9.55 18.77
CA GLY A 202 8.91 -9.36 17.70
C GLY A 202 8.33 -8.91 16.36
N SER A 203 7.02 -8.64 16.28
CA SER A 203 6.43 -7.93 15.13
C SER A 203 6.64 -6.41 15.26
N PHE A 204 6.33 -5.67 14.20
CA PHE A 204 6.45 -4.22 14.14
C PHE A 204 5.10 -3.60 13.82
N ALA A 205 4.64 -2.69 14.67
CA ALA A 205 3.52 -1.81 14.34
C ALA A 205 4.05 -0.52 13.72
N GLU A 206 3.37 -0.02 12.70
CA GLU A 206 3.74 1.22 12.02
C GLU A 206 2.86 2.38 12.48
N ARG A 207 3.47 3.57 12.48
CA ARG A 207 2.81 4.86 12.77
C ARG A 207 3.18 5.87 11.71
N SER A 208 2.18 6.62 11.26
CA SER A 208 2.26 7.52 10.13
C SER A 208 2.21 8.95 10.59
N PHE A 209 3.02 9.78 9.94
CA PHE A 209 3.16 11.19 10.23
C PHE A 209 3.22 11.99 8.93
N LEU A 210 2.73 13.23 9.00
CA LEU A 210 3.16 14.25 8.06
C LEU A 210 4.65 14.57 8.27
N PRO A 211 5.34 15.15 7.27
CA PRO A 211 6.76 15.52 7.34
C PRO A 211 7.14 16.42 8.51
N ASP A 212 6.18 17.13 9.09
CA ASP A 212 6.32 18.03 10.23
C ASP A 212 6.06 17.37 11.60
N GLY A 213 5.80 16.06 11.62
CA GLY A 213 5.60 15.28 12.84
C GLY A 213 4.17 15.22 13.37
N ARG A 214 3.19 15.74 12.62
CA ARG A 214 1.78 15.58 12.97
C ARG A 214 1.30 14.14 12.69
N PRO A 215 0.68 13.44 13.66
CA PRO A 215 0.30 12.04 13.52
C PRO A 215 -0.93 11.86 12.63
N LEU A 216 -0.99 10.75 11.90
CA LEU A 216 -2.08 10.37 10.98
C LEU A 216 -2.78 9.09 11.49
N PRO A 217 -3.54 9.14 12.60
CA PRO A 217 -4.09 7.95 13.24
C PRO A 217 -5.08 7.16 12.36
N LYS A 218 -5.78 7.84 11.44
CA LYS A 218 -6.69 7.18 10.50
C LYS A 218 -5.96 6.29 9.49
N LEU A 219 -4.75 6.67 9.12
CA LEU A 219 -3.86 5.84 8.32
C LEU A 219 -3.32 4.66 9.15
N ASP A 220 -2.94 4.91 10.40
CA ASP A 220 -2.44 3.87 11.32
C ASP A 220 -3.47 2.77 11.62
N GLU A 221 -4.76 3.11 11.67
CA GLU A 221 -5.86 2.14 11.86
C GLU A 221 -5.91 1.09 10.73
N GLN A 222 -5.40 1.44 9.56
CA GLN A 222 -5.40 0.55 8.40
C GLN A 222 -4.13 -0.32 8.33
N MET A 223 -3.02 0.16 8.88
CA MET A 223 -1.76 -0.59 8.94
C MET A 223 -1.92 -1.87 9.77
N LYS A 224 -1.19 -2.90 9.39
CA LYS A 224 -1.14 -4.19 10.09
C LYS A 224 0.25 -4.41 10.64
N PRO A 225 0.39 -5.09 11.80
CA PRO A 225 1.71 -5.47 12.27
C PRO A 225 2.43 -6.32 11.22
N VAL A 226 3.73 -6.10 11.06
CA VAL A 226 4.58 -6.84 10.12
C VAL A 226 5.68 -7.59 10.86
N ARG A 227 6.20 -8.67 10.27
CA ARG A 227 7.40 -9.39 10.75
C ARG A 227 8.48 -9.40 9.69
N LEU A 228 9.73 -9.50 10.15
CA LEU A 228 10.86 -9.76 9.26
C LEU A 228 10.87 -11.24 8.85
N ARG A 229 11.04 -11.49 7.56
CA ARG A 229 11.18 -12.84 7.00
C ARG A 229 12.27 -12.88 5.94
N PRO A 230 12.89 -14.03 5.70
CA PRO A 230 13.75 -14.22 4.53
C PRO A 230 12.96 -13.93 3.24
N ILE A 231 13.57 -13.25 2.27
CA ILE A 231 12.95 -12.98 0.96
C ILE A 231 12.59 -14.26 0.21
N ALA A 232 13.28 -15.37 0.49
CA ALA A 232 12.95 -16.69 -0.06
C ALA A 232 11.55 -17.17 0.33
N ASP A 233 10.98 -16.67 1.43
CA ASP A 233 9.62 -17.01 1.86
C ASP A 233 8.55 -16.22 1.07
N ALA A 234 8.92 -15.16 0.34
CA ALA A 234 7.98 -14.23 -0.30
C ALA A 234 7.01 -14.95 -1.25
N GLY A 235 7.51 -15.85 -2.10
CA GLY A 235 6.65 -16.60 -3.03
C GLY A 235 5.58 -17.44 -2.33
N ALA A 236 5.94 -18.10 -1.23
CA ALA A 236 4.99 -18.89 -0.44
C ALA A 236 3.93 -18.01 0.25
N ILE A 237 4.31 -16.82 0.69
CA ILE A 237 3.41 -15.86 1.34
C ILE A 237 2.42 -15.24 0.35
N LEU A 238 2.89 -14.97 -0.86
CA LEU A 238 2.07 -14.40 -1.93
C LEU A 238 1.20 -15.45 -2.64
N THR A 239 1.34 -16.74 -2.33
CA THR A 239 0.51 -17.78 -2.92
C THR A 239 -0.84 -17.88 -2.21
N PRO A 240 -1.97 -17.96 -2.95
CA PRO A 240 -3.29 -18.20 -2.39
C PRO A 240 -3.45 -19.50 -1.58
#